data_AF-A0A3C1C2L7-F1
#
_entry.id   AF-A0A3C1C2L7-F1
#
_cell.length_a   1.000
_cell.length_b   1.000
_cell.length_c   1.000
_cell.angle_alpha   90.00
_cell.angle_beta   90.00
_cell.angle_gamma   90.00
#
_symmetry.space_group_name_H-M   'P 1'
#
loop_
_entity.id
_entity.type
_entity.pdbx_description
1 polymer ?
#
loop_
_entity_poly.entity_id
_entity_poly.type
_entity_poly.pdbx_seq_one_letter_code
_entity_poly.pdbx_strand_id
1 'polypeptide(L)'
;MQRRPLGILALGLILFLFSLPPPAFILSSAVAEPADADAAPPAIYPVGSEPQPEPSPVRWEDTTAILGSVRLDSVTKTVTATGWVNQTEGAIEVLACGTGGKVHESVFVLALNPLDLQAAFLLAGLKGGEPMSEIGQGPPNGAPVDILVEWKDGDETQTARAETFVWNIEDNVVLPETPWTFTGSVVKDGQFKALAEESLVVTYWDPYAIVNLPLPCGANDEILHVNTNTVPPYHTPVTFRFVPATRTPFAADFNGIQTALEAAVGGHWKIQRHDQWNFLSPDVLPPGLQQGTFSVFVSTTNQSSLSQAETWMETCQAPFFILGTNRDCVAVTYVPRKHPVSQALIKALQLAEPAEGSPAEKAGLRGEEK
;
A
#
# COMPACT_ATOMS: atom_id res chain seq x y z
N MET A 1 -69.43 -6.89 54.20
CA MET A 1 -68.04 -7.40 54.21
C MET A 1 -67.22 -6.50 55.13
N GLN A 2 -66.60 -7.09 56.16
CA GLN A 2 -66.23 -6.44 57.42
C GLN A 2 -64.92 -5.62 57.37
N ARG A 3 -65.02 -4.39 57.89
CA ARG A 3 -64.21 -3.69 58.91
C ARG A 3 -62.68 -3.95 59.04
N ARG A 4 -61.92 -2.85 58.92
CA ARG A 4 -60.64 -2.51 59.61
C ARG A 4 -60.74 -2.72 61.15
N PRO A 5 -59.66 -2.92 61.96
CA PRO A 5 -58.58 -1.93 62.18
C PRO A 5 -57.19 -2.41 62.71
N LEU A 6 -56.33 -1.41 62.98
CA LEU A 6 -55.01 -1.36 63.65
C LEU A 6 -54.81 -2.26 64.91
N GLY A 7 -53.55 -2.66 65.18
CA GLY A 7 -53.01 -2.73 66.56
C GLY A 7 -52.00 -3.84 66.90
N ILE A 8 -50.69 -3.54 66.81
CA ILE A 8 -49.54 -3.77 67.74
C ILE A 8 -49.42 -5.07 68.60
N LEU A 9 -48.16 -5.59 68.68
CA LEU A 9 -47.51 -6.51 69.67
C LEU A 9 -47.79 -8.03 69.46
N ALA A 10 -46.86 -8.98 69.54
CA ALA A 10 -45.51 -9.03 70.09
C ALA A 10 -44.68 -10.23 69.52
N LEU A 11 -43.35 -10.05 69.50
CA LEU A 11 -42.29 -10.97 69.98
C LEU A 11 -42.33 -12.47 69.63
N GLY A 12 -41.33 -12.92 68.85
CA GLY A 12 -41.00 -14.33 68.64
C GLY A 12 -39.67 -14.52 67.89
N LEU A 13 -38.57 -14.11 68.53
CA LEU A 13 -37.19 -14.32 68.08
C LEU A 13 -36.84 -15.81 68.22
N ILE A 14 -36.67 -16.54 67.12
CA ILE A 14 -35.96 -17.83 67.10
C ILE A 14 -34.82 -17.71 66.09
N LEU A 15 -33.64 -17.36 66.61
CA LEU A 15 -32.36 -17.37 65.91
C LEU A 15 -31.78 -18.77 66.05
N PHE A 16 -31.96 -19.61 65.04
CA PHE A 16 -31.16 -20.83 64.89
C PHE A 16 -29.84 -20.44 64.20
N LEU A 17 -28.81 -20.23 65.01
CA LEU A 17 -27.42 -20.09 64.57
C LEU A 17 -26.92 -21.45 64.06
N PHE A 18 -27.00 -21.70 62.75
CA PHE A 18 -26.10 -22.65 62.10
C PHE A 18 -24.80 -21.94 61.77
N SER A 19 -23.78 -22.18 62.61
CA SER A 19 -22.40 -21.82 62.35
C SER A 19 -21.84 -22.70 61.22
N LEU A 20 -21.97 -22.24 59.98
CA LEU A 20 -21.12 -22.73 58.88
C LEU A 20 -19.77 -22.00 58.95
N PRO A 21 -18.63 -22.71 58.95
CA PRO A 21 -17.33 -22.05 58.83
C PRO A 21 -17.24 -21.35 57.47
N PRO A 22 -16.56 -20.19 57.37
CA PRO A 22 -16.36 -19.54 56.09
C PRO A 22 -15.54 -20.44 55.15
N PRO A 23 -15.75 -20.36 53.83
CA PRO A 23 -14.92 -21.08 52.87
C PRO A 23 -13.47 -20.61 53.01
N ALA A 24 -12.56 -21.57 53.21
CA ALA A 24 -11.14 -21.31 53.17
C ALA A 24 -10.77 -20.85 51.76
N PHE A 25 -10.57 -19.54 51.60
CA PHE A 25 -9.88 -19.00 50.44
C PHE A 25 -8.45 -19.55 50.46
N ILE A 26 -8.17 -20.52 49.60
CA ILE A 26 -6.79 -20.87 49.26
C ILE A 26 -6.27 -19.68 48.44
N LEU A 27 -5.55 -18.79 49.12
CA LEU A 27 -4.64 -17.84 48.48
C LEU A 27 -3.61 -18.68 47.71
N SER A 28 -3.82 -18.85 46.41
CA SER A 28 -2.74 -19.26 45.52
C SER A 28 -1.72 -18.13 45.53
N SER A 29 -0.69 -18.30 46.37
CA SER A 29 0.52 -17.51 46.32
C SER A 29 1.10 -17.67 44.92
N ALA A 30 0.86 -16.70 44.04
CA ALA A 30 1.71 -16.49 42.88
C ALA A 30 3.14 -16.37 43.39
N VAL A 31 3.92 -17.43 43.20
CA VAL A 31 5.36 -17.38 43.34
C VAL A 31 5.82 -16.42 42.26
N ALA A 32 6.09 -15.18 42.64
CA ALA A 32 6.83 -14.26 41.80
C ALA A 32 8.14 -14.96 41.45
N GLU A 33 8.43 -15.07 40.14
CA GLU A 33 9.78 -15.36 39.70
C GLU A 33 10.74 -14.40 40.40
N PRO A 34 11.88 -14.88 40.91
CA PRO A 34 12.86 -14.00 41.51
C PRO A 34 13.31 -13.00 40.44
N ALA A 35 13.02 -11.72 40.69
CA ALA A 35 13.56 -10.63 39.89
C ALA A 35 15.06 -10.80 39.80
N ASP A 36 15.57 -10.83 38.57
CA ASP A 36 16.98 -10.95 38.26
C ASP A 36 17.74 -9.83 38.98
N ALA A 37 18.49 -10.20 40.03
CA ALA A 37 19.10 -9.25 40.96
C ALA A 37 20.28 -8.48 40.32
N ASP A 38 20.59 -8.76 39.06
CA ASP A 38 21.63 -8.10 38.27
C ASP A 38 21.04 -7.19 37.15
N ALA A 39 19.72 -7.07 37.07
CA ALA A 39 19.09 -6.12 36.16
C ALA A 39 19.31 -4.69 36.69
N ALA A 40 20.12 -3.91 35.97
CA ALA A 40 20.30 -2.49 36.25
C ALA A 40 18.92 -1.80 36.35
N PRO A 41 18.73 -0.82 37.27
CA PRO A 41 17.46 -0.10 37.38
C PRO A 41 17.07 0.50 36.03
N PRO A 42 15.78 0.49 35.65
CA PRO A 42 15.34 1.08 34.40
C PRO A 42 15.76 2.55 34.35
N ALA A 43 16.53 2.92 33.33
CA ALA A 43 16.91 4.30 33.09
C ALA A 43 15.64 5.09 32.74
N ILE A 44 15.28 6.05 33.58
CA ILE A 44 14.17 6.97 33.31
C ILE A 44 14.72 8.11 32.45
N TYR A 45 14.40 8.08 31.17
CA TYR A 45 14.70 9.19 30.27
C TYR A 45 13.57 10.23 30.36
N PRO A 46 13.88 11.53 30.21
CA PRO A 46 12.87 12.52 29.87
C PRO A 46 12.11 12.05 28.61
N VAL A 47 10.79 12.26 28.60
CA VAL A 47 9.93 11.94 27.45
C VAL A 47 10.51 12.57 26.18
N GLY A 48 10.85 11.74 25.19
CA GLY A 48 11.43 12.16 23.91
C GLY A 48 12.96 12.18 23.87
N SER A 49 13.63 11.68 24.91
CA SER A 49 15.09 11.54 24.98
C SER A 49 15.54 10.10 25.24
N GLU A 50 14.61 9.15 25.15
CA GLU A 50 14.93 7.73 25.09
C GLU A 50 15.86 7.48 23.91
N PRO A 51 16.99 6.76 24.11
CA PRO A 51 17.84 6.36 23.00
C PRO A 51 17.01 5.56 22.01
N GLN A 52 17.09 5.92 20.73
CA GLN A 52 16.48 5.12 19.68
C GLN A 52 17.16 3.75 19.70
N PRO A 53 16.41 2.62 19.69
CA PRO A 53 17.01 1.31 19.54
C PRO A 53 17.92 1.29 18.32
N GLU A 54 19.11 0.73 18.47
CA GLU A 54 20.00 0.50 17.33
C GLU A 54 19.41 -0.63 16.45
N PRO A 55 19.72 -0.65 15.14
CA PRO A 55 19.45 -1.84 14.34
C PRO A 55 20.10 -3.06 14.97
N SER A 56 19.43 -4.20 14.89
CA SER A 56 19.94 -5.47 15.35
C SER A 56 21.28 -5.80 14.66
N PRO A 57 22.27 -6.35 15.38
CA PRO A 57 23.50 -6.80 14.77
C PRO A 57 23.22 -7.83 13.66
N VAL A 58 23.84 -7.63 12.50
CA VAL A 58 23.71 -8.56 11.37
C VAL A 58 24.44 -9.86 11.67
N ARG A 59 23.71 -10.97 11.68
CA ARG A 59 24.27 -12.34 11.77
C ARG A 59 24.14 -13.02 10.42
N TRP A 60 25.15 -13.80 10.03
CA TRP A 60 25.15 -14.51 8.75
C TRP A 60 25.06 -16.02 8.97
N GLU A 61 24.12 -16.64 8.28
CA GLU A 61 23.95 -18.09 8.18
C GLU A 61 23.97 -18.46 6.69
N ASP A 62 25.11 -18.98 6.22
CA ASP A 62 25.40 -19.22 4.80
C ASP A 62 25.13 -17.98 3.93
N THR A 63 24.10 -18.03 3.07
CA THR A 63 23.69 -16.93 2.19
C THR A 63 22.63 -16.03 2.82
N THR A 64 22.20 -16.29 4.04
CA THR A 64 21.14 -15.53 4.72
C THR A 64 21.72 -14.57 5.74
N ALA A 65 21.43 -13.28 5.59
CA ALA A 65 21.65 -12.29 6.64
C ALA A 65 20.42 -12.22 7.55
N ILE A 66 20.64 -12.14 8.86
CA ILE A 66 19.60 -12.08 9.89
C ILE A 66 19.78 -10.77 10.67
N LEU A 67 18.74 -9.93 10.64
CA LEU A 67 18.64 -8.66 11.34
C LEU A 67 17.39 -8.71 12.22
N GLY A 68 17.57 -9.08 13.50
CA GLY A 68 16.43 -9.31 14.39
C GLY A 68 15.54 -10.44 13.85
N SER A 69 14.27 -10.14 13.58
CA SER A 69 13.32 -11.05 12.92
C SER A 69 13.32 -10.98 11.40
N VAL A 70 14.01 -10.00 10.81
CA VAL A 70 14.10 -9.81 9.36
C VAL A 70 15.21 -10.69 8.78
N ARG A 71 14.92 -11.33 7.65
CA ARG A 71 15.88 -12.16 6.91
C ARG A 71 16.13 -11.58 5.53
N LEU A 72 17.37 -11.63 5.06
CA LEU A 72 17.77 -11.29 3.70
C LEU A 72 18.47 -12.49 3.07
N ASP A 73 17.91 -13.04 1.98
CA ASP A 73 18.65 -13.94 1.11
C ASP A 73 19.59 -13.12 0.23
N SER A 74 20.90 -13.30 0.40
CA SER A 74 21.91 -12.52 -0.33
C SER A 74 22.09 -12.93 -1.80
N VAL A 75 21.56 -14.09 -2.22
CA VAL A 75 21.57 -14.57 -3.60
C VAL A 75 20.42 -13.97 -4.37
N THR A 76 19.18 -14.14 -3.87
CA THR A 76 17.98 -13.61 -4.54
C THR A 76 17.71 -12.15 -4.22
N LYS A 77 18.42 -11.60 -3.22
CA LYS A 77 18.20 -10.26 -2.65
C LYS A 77 16.82 -10.09 -2.02
N THR A 78 16.11 -11.18 -1.74
CA THR A 78 14.77 -11.14 -1.13
C THR A 78 14.86 -10.85 0.36
N VAL A 79 14.14 -9.83 0.82
CA VAL A 79 13.94 -9.56 2.26
C VAL A 79 12.65 -10.21 2.71
N THR A 80 12.64 -10.83 3.89
CA THR A 80 11.51 -11.55 4.46
C THR A 80 11.20 -11.09 5.87
N ALA A 81 9.91 -10.89 6.13
CA ALA A 81 9.35 -10.51 7.42
C ALA A 81 8.08 -11.31 7.71
N THR A 82 7.76 -11.53 8.99
CA THR A 82 6.57 -12.27 9.40
C THR A 82 5.61 -11.39 10.19
N GLY A 83 4.33 -11.72 10.13
CA GLY A 83 3.28 -10.95 10.76
C GLY A 83 1.94 -11.67 10.80
N TRP A 84 0.85 -10.92 10.89
CA TRP A 84 -0.50 -11.44 10.82
C TRP A 84 -1.46 -10.47 10.13
N VAL A 85 -2.60 -11.01 9.67
CA VAL A 85 -3.75 -10.21 9.23
C VAL A 85 -4.34 -9.49 10.44
N ASN A 86 -4.53 -8.18 10.31
CA ASN A 86 -5.04 -7.30 11.35
C ASN A 86 -6.40 -6.68 11.00
N GLN A 87 -6.61 -6.25 9.76
CA GLN A 87 -7.89 -5.66 9.33
C GLN A 87 -8.41 -6.41 8.11
N THR A 88 -9.67 -6.83 8.16
CA THR A 88 -10.30 -7.64 7.10
C THR A 88 -11.35 -6.88 6.29
N GLU A 89 -11.69 -5.65 6.67
CA GLU A 89 -12.65 -4.78 5.98
C GLU A 89 -12.41 -3.30 6.32
N GLY A 90 -13.00 -2.38 5.55
CA GLY A 90 -12.94 -0.94 5.80
C GLY A 90 -11.78 -0.22 5.11
N ALA A 91 -11.68 1.10 5.35
CA ALA A 91 -10.67 1.98 4.76
C ALA A 91 -9.26 1.70 5.33
N ILE A 92 -8.24 1.93 4.51
CA ILE A 92 -6.83 1.75 4.86
C ILE A 92 -5.94 2.86 4.30
N GLU A 93 -5.03 3.35 5.14
CA GLU A 93 -3.89 4.18 4.72
C GLU A 93 -2.58 3.37 4.66
N VAL A 94 -2.59 2.19 5.28
CA VAL A 94 -1.40 1.37 5.49
C VAL A 94 -1.69 -0.07 5.05
N LEU A 95 -0.82 -0.65 4.22
CA LEU A 95 -0.89 -2.07 3.93
C LEU A 95 -0.36 -2.87 5.11
N ALA A 96 0.82 -2.51 5.60
CA ALA A 96 1.45 -3.17 6.74
C ALA A 96 2.13 -2.15 7.67
N CYS A 97 1.76 -2.18 8.96
CA CYS A 97 2.44 -1.44 10.01
C CYS A 97 3.28 -2.36 10.91
N GLY A 98 4.14 -1.78 11.74
CA GLY A 98 4.78 -2.47 12.85
C GLY A 98 3.85 -2.63 14.05
N THR A 99 4.31 -3.32 15.09
CA THR A 99 3.47 -3.70 16.24
C THR A 99 2.95 -2.52 17.06
N GLY A 100 3.63 -1.37 17.04
CA GLY A 100 3.17 -0.14 17.69
C GLY A 100 2.40 0.81 16.76
N GLY A 101 2.09 0.41 15.53
CA GLY A 101 1.62 1.32 14.49
C GLY A 101 0.12 1.52 14.40
N LYS A 102 -0.29 2.03 13.24
CA LYS A 102 -1.65 2.44 12.89
C LYS A 102 -2.59 1.24 12.62
N VAL A 103 -2.77 0.37 13.61
CA VAL A 103 -3.56 -0.88 13.49
C VAL A 103 -5.04 -0.67 13.15
N HIS A 104 -5.57 0.54 13.27
CA HIS A 104 -6.97 0.84 12.94
C HIS A 104 -7.18 1.13 11.44
N GLU A 105 -6.11 1.18 10.66
CA GLU A 105 -6.10 1.49 9.22
C GLU A 105 -5.06 0.65 8.47
N SER A 106 -4.71 -0.52 9.02
CA SER A 106 -3.67 -1.42 8.51
C SER A 106 -4.20 -2.83 8.24
N VAL A 107 -4.03 -3.32 7.01
CA VAL A 107 -4.40 -4.71 6.65
C VAL A 107 -3.59 -5.72 7.47
N PHE A 108 -2.28 -5.51 7.57
CA PHE A 108 -1.35 -6.42 8.23
C PHE A 108 -0.54 -5.72 9.33
N VAL A 109 -0.08 -6.51 10.28
CA VAL A 109 0.94 -6.09 11.26
C VAL A 109 2.16 -7.00 11.10
N LEU A 110 3.35 -6.43 10.94
CA LEU A 110 4.62 -7.15 10.89
C LEU A 110 5.33 -7.05 12.23
N ALA A 111 5.78 -8.20 12.74
CA ALA A 111 6.52 -8.29 13.99
C ALA A 111 8.03 -8.12 13.74
N LEU A 112 8.45 -6.88 13.53
CA LEU A 112 9.83 -6.51 13.26
C LEU A 112 10.21 -5.16 13.84
N ASN A 113 11.51 -4.92 13.99
CA ASN A 113 12.05 -3.58 14.21
C ASN A 113 12.17 -2.86 12.84
N PRO A 114 11.56 -1.68 12.64
CA PRO A 114 11.61 -0.95 11.37
C PRO A 114 13.03 -0.66 10.88
N LEU A 115 13.99 -0.47 11.81
CA LEU A 115 15.40 -0.28 11.47
C LEU A 115 16.01 -1.53 10.82
N ASP A 116 15.60 -2.73 11.24
CA ASP A 116 16.08 -3.99 10.67
C ASP A 116 15.57 -4.16 9.24
N LEU A 117 14.31 -3.78 8.98
CA LEU A 117 13.73 -3.80 7.64
C LEU A 117 14.44 -2.81 6.70
N GLN A 118 14.65 -1.57 7.15
CA GLN A 118 15.40 -0.56 6.42
C GLN A 118 16.82 -1.05 6.09
N ALA A 119 17.54 -1.59 7.08
CA ALA A 119 18.90 -2.09 6.91
C ALA A 119 18.95 -3.30 5.96
N ALA A 120 17.98 -4.21 6.04
CA ALA A 120 17.89 -5.36 5.13
C ALA A 120 17.71 -4.92 3.67
N PHE A 121 16.87 -3.91 3.39
CA PHE A 121 16.74 -3.37 2.04
C PHE A 121 18.02 -2.74 1.51
N LEU A 122 18.74 -2.00 2.35
CA LEU A 122 20.03 -1.42 1.97
C LEU A 122 21.08 -2.51 1.70
N LEU A 123 21.12 -3.57 2.51
CA LEU A 123 21.99 -4.74 2.30
C LEU A 123 21.61 -5.54 1.04
N ALA A 124 20.33 -5.54 0.66
CA ALA A 124 19.86 -6.11 -0.61
C ALA A 124 20.34 -5.30 -1.83
N GLY A 125 20.91 -4.12 -1.63
CA GLY A 125 21.38 -3.22 -2.69
C GLY A 125 20.33 -2.25 -3.20
N LEU A 126 19.17 -2.18 -2.53
CA LEU A 126 18.12 -1.21 -2.85
C LEU A 126 18.55 0.19 -2.39
N LYS A 127 18.07 1.21 -3.12
CA LYS A 127 18.32 2.60 -2.81
C LYS A 127 17.01 3.32 -2.60
N GLY A 128 16.88 3.99 -1.46
CA GLY A 128 15.82 4.95 -1.25
C GLY A 128 15.93 6.12 -2.23
N GLY A 129 14.84 6.84 -2.42
CA GLY A 129 14.81 8.06 -3.21
C GLY A 129 14.78 9.32 -2.34
N GLU A 130 14.64 10.46 -3.00
CA GLU A 130 14.36 11.71 -2.29
C GLU A 130 12.98 11.60 -1.62
N PRO A 131 12.87 11.91 -0.31
CA PRO A 131 11.59 11.90 0.40
C PRO A 131 10.61 12.89 -0.22
N MET A 132 9.33 12.54 -0.18
CA MET A 132 8.24 13.46 -0.52
C MET A 132 8.24 14.66 0.44
N SER A 133 7.71 15.81 0.00
CA SER A 133 7.70 17.02 0.83
C SER A 133 6.75 16.88 2.02
N GLU A 134 5.60 16.27 1.80
CA GLU A 134 4.50 16.15 2.76
C GLU A 134 3.73 14.84 2.53
N ILE A 135 2.91 14.46 3.50
CA ILE A 135 1.97 13.35 3.38
C ILE A 135 0.97 13.64 2.24
N GLY A 136 0.61 12.63 1.45
CA GLY A 136 -0.28 12.74 0.29
C GLY A 136 0.31 13.46 -0.92
N GLN A 137 1.53 13.98 -0.84
CA GLN A 137 2.23 14.64 -1.94
C GLN A 137 3.26 13.69 -2.55
N GLY A 138 3.23 13.48 -3.86
CA GLY A 138 4.09 12.49 -4.53
C GLY A 138 4.36 12.79 -6.01
N PRO A 139 4.85 11.80 -6.78
CA PRO A 139 4.93 10.38 -6.45
C PRO A 139 6.15 10.03 -5.59
N PRO A 140 6.15 8.85 -4.93
CA PRO A 140 7.33 8.35 -4.24
C PRO A 140 8.46 8.05 -5.23
N ASN A 141 9.70 8.25 -4.77
CA ASN A 141 10.90 7.94 -5.52
C ASN A 141 11.73 6.89 -4.76
N GLY A 142 12.37 5.97 -5.48
CA GLY A 142 13.19 4.93 -4.88
C GLY A 142 13.27 3.66 -5.72
N ALA A 143 13.85 2.62 -5.13
CA ALA A 143 14.01 1.34 -5.79
C ALA A 143 12.68 0.56 -5.84
N PRO A 144 12.36 -0.09 -6.98
CA PRO A 144 11.15 -0.89 -7.12
C PRO A 144 11.28 -2.23 -6.37
N VAL A 145 10.21 -2.64 -5.68
CA VAL A 145 10.14 -3.88 -4.90
C VAL A 145 8.78 -4.54 -5.07
N ASP A 146 8.76 -5.79 -5.53
CA ASP A 146 7.55 -6.61 -5.49
C ASP A 146 7.32 -7.12 -4.08
N ILE A 147 6.06 -7.14 -3.65
CA ILE A 147 5.67 -7.63 -2.32
C ILE A 147 4.73 -8.81 -2.52
N LEU A 148 5.17 -9.98 -2.07
CA LEU A 148 4.37 -11.19 -2.01
C LEU A 148 4.01 -11.48 -0.56
N VAL A 149 2.76 -11.84 -0.31
CA VAL A 149 2.26 -12.26 1.00
C VAL A 149 1.88 -13.73 0.92
N GLU A 150 2.50 -14.53 1.78
CA GLU A 150 2.28 -15.96 1.89
C GLU A 150 1.54 -16.29 3.18
N TRP A 151 0.54 -17.17 3.13
CA TRP A 151 -0.19 -17.66 4.30
C TRP A 151 -0.62 -19.11 4.12
N LYS A 152 -1.11 -19.71 5.21
CA LYS A 152 -1.68 -21.06 5.19
C LYS A 152 -3.20 -21.01 5.10
N ASP A 153 -3.74 -21.76 4.15
CA ASP A 153 -5.17 -22.08 4.08
C ASP A 153 -5.32 -23.61 4.21
N GLY A 154 -5.61 -24.06 5.43
CA GLY A 154 -5.43 -25.46 5.81
C GLY A 154 -3.98 -25.90 5.65
N ASP A 155 -3.75 -26.95 4.87
CA ASP A 155 -2.41 -27.49 4.60
C ASP A 155 -1.71 -26.76 3.43
N GLU A 156 -2.47 -26.05 2.59
CA GLU A 156 -1.98 -25.38 1.40
C GLU A 156 -1.32 -24.04 1.74
N THR A 157 -0.20 -23.73 1.09
CA THR A 157 0.40 -22.39 1.13
C THR A 157 -0.21 -21.59 0.00
N GLN A 158 -0.88 -20.49 0.34
CA GLN A 158 -1.35 -19.49 -0.61
C GLN A 158 -0.31 -18.37 -0.73
N THR A 159 -0.28 -17.74 -1.90
CA THR A 159 0.58 -16.59 -2.18
C THR A 159 -0.18 -15.59 -3.03
N ALA A 160 -0.18 -14.33 -2.64
CA ALA A 160 -0.75 -13.24 -3.43
C ALA A 160 0.17 -12.03 -3.41
N ARG A 161 0.03 -11.15 -4.41
CA ARG A 161 0.73 -9.88 -4.39
C ARG A 161 0.05 -8.89 -3.44
N ALA A 162 0.81 -7.92 -2.95
CA ALA A 162 0.32 -6.87 -2.07
C ALA A 162 -0.90 -6.11 -2.62
N GLU A 163 -0.94 -5.85 -3.93
CA GLU A 163 -2.01 -5.07 -4.56
C GLU A 163 -3.36 -5.80 -4.46
N THR A 164 -3.34 -7.15 -4.42
CA THR A 164 -4.54 -7.97 -4.32
C THR A 164 -5.33 -7.72 -3.03
N PHE A 165 -4.68 -7.25 -1.97
CA PHE A 165 -5.35 -6.96 -0.69
C PHE A 165 -5.98 -5.57 -0.63
N VAL A 166 -5.84 -4.77 -1.69
CA VAL A 166 -6.31 -3.38 -1.72
C VAL A 166 -7.38 -3.20 -2.79
N TRP A 167 -8.54 -2.70 -2.37
CA TRP A 167 -9.69 -2.40 -3.20
C TRP A 167 -9.85 -0.89 -3.34
N ASN A 168 -9.87 -0.38 -4.58
CA ASN A 168 -10.22 0.99 -4.87
C ASN A 168 -11.74 1.11 -5.01
N ILE A 169 -12.39 1.84 -4.11
CA ILE A 169 -13.85 2.00 -4.10
C ILE A 169 -14.38 2.94 -5.19
N GLU A 170 -13.54 3.87 -5.68
CA GLU A 170 -13.93 4.83 -6.72
C GLU A 170 -14.04 4.12 -8.07
N ASP A 171 -13.04 3.29 -8.39
CA ASP A 171 -12.98 2.53 -9.64
C ASP A 171 -13.65 1.14 -9.53
N ASN A 172 -13.96 0.71 -8.30
CA ASN A 172 -14.55 -0.60 -7.99
C ASN A 172 -13.71 -1.77 -8.56
N VAL A 173 -12.40 -1.71 -8.32
CA VAL A 173 -11.40 -2.69 -8.77
C VAL A 173 -10.33 -2.94 -7.72
N VAL A 174 -9.68 -4.11 -7.81
CA VAL A 174 -8.40 -4.37 -7.15
C VAL A 174 -7.33 -3.48 -7.79
N LEU A 175 -6.33 -3.05 -7.01
CA LEU A 175 -5.21 -2.30 -7.57
C LEU A 175 -4.46 -3.11 -8.64
N PRO A 176 -4.03 -2.49 -9.75
CA PRO A 176 -3.24 -3.17 -10.78
C PRO A 176 -1.87 -3.57 -10.23
N GLU A 177 -1.31 -4.66 -10.74
CA GLU A 177 0.02 -5.13 -10.34
C GLU A 177 1.09 -4.07 -10.64
N THR A 178 1.93 -3.77 -9.65
CA THR A 178 3.01 -2.79 -9.81
C THR A 178 4.08 -3.02 -8.75
N PRO A 179 5.38 -2.85 -9.05
CA PRO A 179 6.38 -2.90 -7.99
C PRO A 179 6.23 -1.67 -7.09
N TRP A 180 6.14 -1.89 -5.79
CA TRP A 180 6.10 -0.85 -4.77
C TRP A 180 7.41 -0.08 -4.72
N THR A 181 7.41 1.11 -4.14
CA THR A 181 8.61 1.96 -4.09
C THR A 181 9.25 1.86 -2.71
N PHE A 182 10.43 1.25 -2.61
CA PHE A 182 11.29 1.43 -1.46
C PHE A 182 11.84 2.87 -1.47
N THR A 183 11.13 3.74 -0.76
CA THR A 183 11.52 5.14 -0.55
C THR A 183 12.64 5.26 0.45
N GLY A 184 12.64 4.38 1.45
CA GLY A 184 13.46 4.50 2.65
C GLY A 184 12.95 5.60 3.57
N SER A 185 12.97 5.34 4.88
CA SER A 185 12.57 6.35 5.87
C SER A 185 13.73 7.30 6.21
N VAL A 186 13.40 8.39 6.90
CA VAL A 186 14.31 9.50 7.22
C VAL A 186 14.61 9.59 8.70
N VAL A 187 15.76 10.19 9.03
CA VAL A 187 16.03 10.70 10.37
C VAL A 187 15.63 12.17 10.41
N LYS A 188 14.67 12.51 11.26
CA LYS A 188 14.20 13.89 11.47
C LYS A 188 14.04 14.12 12.97
N ASP A 189 14.48 15.28 13.45
CA ASP A 189 14.44 15.65 14.87
C ASP A 189 15.12 14.60 15.80
N GLY A 190 16.18 13.95 15.30
CA GLY A 190 16.93 12.93 16.04
C GLY A 190 16.27 11.55 16.10
N GLN A 191 15.14 11.35 15.43
CA GLN A 191 14.40 10.09 15.42
C GLN A 191 14.34 9.49 14.02
N PHE A 192 14.48 8.16 13.94
CA PHE A 192 14.20 7.44 12.70
C PHE A 192 12.68 7.32 12.56
N LYS A 193 12.10 7.98 11.57
CA LYS A 193 10.66 8.23 11.55
C LYS A 193 9.83 6.96 11.40
N ALA A 194 10.26 5.97 10.60
CA ALA A 194 9.55 4.69 10.50
C ALA A 194 9.55 3.90 11.81
N LEU A 195 10.51 4.12 12.72
CA LEU A 195 10.49 3.54 14.05
C LEU A 195 9.51 4.26 14.98
N ALA A 196 9.38 5.57 14.84
CA ALA A 196 8.44 6.36 15.65
C ALA A 196 6.97 6.15 15.22
N GLU A 197 6.71 6.07 13.92
CA GLU A 197 5.36 5.99 13.35
C GLU A 197 4.92 4.54 13.09
N GLU A 198 5.87 3.60 13.01
CA GLU A 198 5.62 2.18 12.65
C GLU A 198 4.93 2.01 11.28
N SER A 199 5.04 3.02 10.40
CA SER A 199 4.59 2.99 9.01
C SER A 199 5.61 2.24 8.14
N LEU A 200 5.34 0.97 7.82
CA LEU A 200 6.28 0.15 7.04
C LEU A 200 5.96 0.20 5.54
N VAL A 201 4.73 -0.16 5.18
CA VAL A 201 4.27 -0.29 3.80
C VAL A 201 2.93 0.45 3.68
N VAL A 202 2.91 1.61 3.02
CA VAL A 202 1.76 2.53 3.05
C VAL A 202 1.08 2.66 1.69
N THR A 203 -0.26 2.71 1.72
CA THR A 203 -1.09 2.98 0.54
C THR A 203 -1.30 4.47 0.34
N TYR A 204 -1.46 5.23 1.43
CA TYR A 204 -1.44 6.70 1.42
C TYR A 204 0.00 7.20 1.54
N TRP A 205 0.40 8.12 0.65
CA TRP A 205 1.79 8.54 0.53
C TRP A 205 2.31 9.19 1.81
N ASP A 206 3.38 8.62 2.37
CA ASP A 206 4.00 9.09 3.60
C ASP A 206 5.53 9.20 3.41
N PRO A 207 6.13 10.41 3.53
CA PRO A 207 7.58 10.59 3.45
C PRO A 207 8.35 9.90 4.59
N TYR A 208 7.66 9.44 5.63
CA TYR A 208 8.23 8.74 6.77
C TYR A 208 8.18 7.22 6.64
N ALA A 209 7.41 6.67 5.71
CA ALA A 209 7.30 5.23 5.51
C ALA A 209 8.52 4.62 4.79
N ILE A 210 8.75 3.32 5.02
CA ILE A 210 9.86 2.59 4.37
C ILE A 210 9.53 2.28 2.91
N VAL A 211 8.28 1.86 2.63
CA VAL A 211 7.80 1.49 1.30
C VAL A 211 6.46 2.18 1.03
N ASN A 212 6.32 2.78 -0.15
CA ASN A 212 5.12 3.51 -0.58
C ASN A 212 4.50 2.86 -1.83
N LEU A 213 3.17 2.89 -1.92
CA LEU A 213 2.41 2.58 -3.14
C LEU A 213 2.82 3.56 -4.26
N PRO A 214 3.15 3.11 -5.48
CA PRO A 214 3.63 3.99 -6.54
C PRO A 214 2.49 4.61 -7.37
N LEU A 215 1.24 4.25 -7.10
CA LEU A 215 0.07 4.61 -7.89
C LEU A 215 -0.50 5.98 -7.46
N PRO A 216 -1.08 6.76 -8.39
CA PRO A 216 -1.63 8.09 -8.08
C PRO A 216 -2.74 8.07 -7.03
N CYS A 217 -3.47 6.96 -6.87
CA CYS A 217 -4.48 6.83 -5.82
C CYS A 217 -3.88 6.94 -4.40
N GLY A 218 -2.56 6.79 -4.23
CA GLY A 218 -1.88 7.05 -2.97
C GLY A 218 -1.85 8.52 -2.54
N ALA A 219 -2.35 9.44 -3.37
CA ALA A 219 -2.59 10.84 -2.98
C ALA A 219 -3.90 11.04 -2.18
N ASN A 220 -4.75 10.01 -2.07
CA ASN A 220 -6.08 10.08 -1.46
C ASN A 220 -6.26 8.98 -0.40
N ASP A 221 -6.50 9.39 0.83
CA ASP A 221 -6.69 8.55 2.02
C ASP A 221 -8.11 7.97 2.14
N GLU A 222 -9.08 8.42 1.32
CA GLU A 222 -10.49 8.03 1.44
C GLU A 222 -10.91 6.86 0.52
N ILE A 223 -10.11 6.53 -0.50
CA ILE A 223 -10.56 5.68 -1.62
C ILE A 223 -10.05 4.24 -1.60
N LEU A 224 -9.17 3.90 -0.66
CA LEU A 224 -8.55 2.57 -0.60
C LEU A 224 -9.07 1.80 0.62
N HIS A 225 -9.60 0.61 0.35
CA HIS A 225 -10.19 -0.29 1.34
C HIS A 225 -9.51 -1.65 1.31
N VAL A 226 -9.69 -2.45 2.37
CA VAL A 226 -9.32 -3.87 2.35
C VAL A 226 -10.15 -4.60 1.29
N ASN A 227 -9.51 -5.39 0.44
CA ASN A 227 -10.21 -6.30 -0.46
C ASN A 227 -10.73 -7.53 0.31
N THR A 228 -12.00 -7.48 0.69
CA THR A 228 -12.70 -8.53 1.45
C THR A 228 -12.79 -9.87 0.72
N ASN A 229 -12.55 -9.89 -0.60
CA ASN A 229 -12.62 -11.13 -1.40
C ASN A 229 -11.36 -12.00 -1.29
N THR A 230 -10.24 -11.43 -0.80
CA THR A 230 -8.94 -12.12 -0.80
C THR A 230 -8.25 -12.10 0.56
N VAL A 231 -8.54 -11.11 1.41
CA VAL A 231 -7.90 -11.04 2.73
C VAL A 231 -8.23 -12.31 3.56
N PRO A 232 -7.23 -12.99 4.14
CA PRO A 232 -7.48 -14.15 4.99
C PRO A 232 -8.19 -13.73 6.29
N PRO A 233 -8.70 -14.70 7.09
CA PRO A 233 -9.28 -14.38 8.38
C PRO A 233 -8.35 -13.58 9.29
N TYR A 234 -8.95 -12.76 10.16
CA TYR A 234 -8.24 -12.02 11.20
C TYR A 234 -7.29 -12.92 12.01
N HIS A 235 -6.10 -12.41 12.35
CA HIS A 235 -4.99 -13.12 12.98
C HIS A 235 -4.34 -14.26 12.18
N THR A 236 -4.68 -14.46 10.90
CA THR A 236 -3.96 -15.43 10.07
C THR A 236 -2.47 -15.05 10.00
N PRO A 237 -1.53 -15.94 10.35
CA PRO A 237 -0.11 -15.67 10.21
C PRO A 237 0.29 -15.51 8.75
N VAL A 238 1.13 -14.51 8.47
CA VAL A 238 1.61 -14.21 7.12
C VAL A 238 3.12 -14.07 7.08
N THR A 239 3.68 -14.35 5.91
CA THR A 239 5.08 -14.07 5.56
C THR A 239 5.11 -13.12 4.39
N PHE A 240 5.70 -11.94 4.60
CA PHE A 240 5.98 -10.96 3.55
C PHE A 240 7.33 -11.27 2.92
N ARG A 241 7.36 -11.33 1.60
CA ARG A 241 8.57 -11.43 0.79
C ARG A 241 8.67 -10.21 -0.11
N PHE A 242 9.69 -9.41 0.16
CA PHE A 242 10.03 -8.23 -0.61
C PHE A 242 11.13 -8.59 -1.60
N VAL A 243 10.79 -8.64 -2.88
CA VAL A 243 11.67 -9.07 -3.96
C VAL A 243 12.09 -7.85 -4.77
N PRO A 244 13.40 -7.53 -4.88
CA PRO A 244 13.86 -6.48 -5.76
C PRO A 244 13.33 -6.68 -7.18
N ALA A 245 12.57 -5.70 -7.66
CA ALA A 245 12.00 -5.77 -8.99
C ALA A 245 12.95 -5.08 -9.98
N THR A 246 12.98 -5.55 -11.22
CA THR A 246 13.53 -4.74 -12.32
C THR A 246 12.38 -3.94 -12.90
N ARG A 247 12.31 -2.63 -12.61
CA ARG A 247 11.54 -1.74 -13.49
C ARG A 247 12.26 -1.74 -14.83
N THR A 248 11.72 -2.47 -15.80
CA THR A 248 11.84 -1.97 -17.18
C THR A 248 11.17 -0.61 -17.14
N PRO A 249 11.87 0.49 -17.46
CA PRO A 249 11.21 1.79 -17.58
C PRO A 249 9.99 1.59 -18.46
N PHE A 250 8.84 2.18 -18.09
CA PHE A 250 7.67 2.19 -18.94
C PHE A 250 8.06 2.89 -20.26
N ALA A 251 8.53 2.11 -21.23
CA ALA A 251 8.63 2.51 -22.60
C ALA A 251 7.23 2.25 -23.14
N ALA A 252 6.37 3.26 -23.05
CA ALA A 252 5.06 3.20 -23.69
C ALA A 252 5.25 2.64 -25.11
N ASP A 253 4.53 1.57 -25.49
CA ASP A 253 4.57 1.06 -26.85
C ASP A 253 3.83 2.05 -27.75
N PHE A 254 4.53 3.11 -28.15
CA PHE A 254 3.96 4.16 -28.99
C PHE A 254 3.47 3.64 -30.33
N ASN A 255 4.05 2.55 -30.86
CA ASN A 255 3.56 1.95 -32.09
C ASN A 255 2.22 1.23 -31.85
N GLY A 256 2.09 0.52 -30.73
CA GLY A 256 0.84 -0.08 -30.28
C GLY A 256 -0.25 0.97 -30.03
N ILE A 257 0.09 2.05 -29.32
CA ILE A 257 -0.81 3.19 -29.04
C ILE A 257 -1.24 3.86 -30.36
N GLN A 258 -0.31 4.10 -31.29
CA GLN A 258 -0.60 4.64 -32.61
C GLN A 258 -1.61 3.75 -33.36
N THR A 259 -1.32 2.45 -33.44
CA THR A 259 -2.15 1.47 -34.15
C THR A 259 -3.56 1.40 -33.58
N ALA A 260 -3.66 1.37 -32.24
CA ALA A 260 -4.94 1.34 -31.55
C ALA A 260 -5.73 2.64 -31.74
N LEU A 261 -5.05 3.79 -31.74
CA LEU A 261 -5.67 5.09 -31.98
C LEU A 261 -6.19 5.20 -33.42
N GLU A 262 -5.38 4.84 -34.41
CA GLU A 262 -5.77 4.78 -35.82
C GLU A 262 -6.98 3.87 -36.04
N ALA A 263 -6.99 2.69 -35.41
CA ALA A 263 -8.11 1.75 -35.50
C ALA A 263 -9.40 2.31 -34.85
N ALA A 264 -9.29 3.05 -33.76
CA ALA A 264 -10.44 3.45 -32.95
C ALA A 264 -11.04 4.80 -33.38
N VAL A 265 -10.23 5.74 -33.87
CA VAL A 265 -10.69 7.10 -34.23
C VAL A 265 -10.41 7.47 -35.68
N GLY A 266 -9.72 6.62 -36.44
CA GLY A 266 -9.32 6.89 -37.81
C GLY A 266 -8.22 7.97 -37.92
N GLY A 267 -7.91 8.34 -39.15
CA GLY A 267 -6.80 9.26 -39.46
C GLY A 267 -5.46 8.54 -39.59
N HIS A 268 -4.40 9.31 -39.81
CA HIS A 268 -3.02 8.82 -39.82
C HIS A 268 -2.26 9.60 -38.76
N TRP A 269 -1.57 8.91 -37.86
CA TRP A 269 -0.93 9.51 -36.70
C TRP A 269 0.58 9.33 -36.80
N LYS A 270 1.35 10.34 -36.42
CA LYS A 270 2.83 10.27 -36.42
C LYS A 270 3.36 10.31 -35.02
N ILE A 271 4.27 9.39 -34.73
CA ILE A 271 5.16 9.48 -33.58
C ILE A 271 6.26 10.50 -33.91
N GLN A 272 6.33 11.56 -33.13
CA GLN A 272 7.35 12.58 -33.19
C GLN A 272 8.19 12.52 -31.91
N ARG A 273 9.44 12.98 -32.00
CA ARG A 273 10.38 13.02 -30.88
C ARG A 273 10.93 14.43 -30.71
N HIS A 274 10.84 14.97 -29.51
CA HIS A 274 11.45 16.26 -29.15
C HIS A 274 12.08 16.15 -27.75
N ASP A 275 13.38 16.38 -27.66
CA ASP A 275 14.17 16.19 -26.44
C ASP A 275 14.00 14.79 -25.79
N GLN A 276 13.44 14.73 -24.58
CA GLN A 276 13.15 13.50 -23.82
C GLN A 276 11.71 13.00 -24.02
N TRP A 277 10.95 13.63 -24.93
CA TRP A 277 9.53 13.39 -25.15
C TRP A 277 9.29 12.65 -26.46
N ASN A 278 8.41 11.64 -26.39
CA ASN A 278 7.81 11.03 -27.57
C ASN A 278 6.35 11.48 -27.61
N PHE A 279 5.84 11.88 -28.78
CA PHE A 279 4.44 12.24 -28.91
C PHE A 279 3.75 11.85 -30.19
N LEU A 280 2.44 11.59 -30.11
CA LEU A 280 1.59 11.30 -31.26
C LEU A 280 0.84 12.56 -31.69
N SER A 281 0.93 12.88 -32.98
CA SER A 281 0.20 13.98 -33.62
C SER A 281 -0.55 13.48 -34.87
N PRO A 282 -1.77 13.94 -35.16
CA PRO A 282 -2.46 13.55 -36.38
C PRO A 282 -1.84 14.26 -37.59
N ASP A 283 -1.57 13.52 -38.66
CA ASP A 283 -1.22 14.10 -39.98
C ASP A 283 -2.43 14.74 -40.66
N VAL A 284 -3.60 14.13 -40.45
CA VAL A 284 -4.90 14.60 -40.93
C VAL A 284 -5.88 14.47 -39.78
N LEU A 285 -6.59 15.56 -39.47
CA LEU A 285 -7.59 15.58 -38.41
C LEU A 285 -8.72 14.57 -38.73
N PRO A 286 -9.08 13.68 -37.80
CA PRO A 286 -10.21 12.78 -38.00
C PRO A 286 -11.53 13.53 -38.21
N PRO A 287 -12.48 12.96 -38.95
CA PRO A 287 -13.79 13.56 -39.19
C PRO A 287 -14.52 13.89 -37.87
N GLY A 288 -15.00 15.14 -37.73
CA GLY A 288 -15.76 15.59 -36.56
C GLY A 288 -14.93 16.29 -35.47
N LEU A 289 -13.60 16.33 -35.58
CA LEU A 289 -12.74 17.14 -34.71
C LEU A 289 -12.51 18.53 -35.32
N GLN A 290 -12.80 19.59 -34.55
CA GLN A 290 -12.47 20.98 -34.90
C GLN A 290 -11.44 21.55 -33.93
N GLN A 291 -10.64 22.51 -34.41
CA GLN A 291 -9.65 23.24 -33.63
C GLN A 291 -10.34 23.97 -32.46
N GLY A 292 -10.00 23.67 -31.20
CA GLY A 292 -10.40 24.51 -30.04
C GLY A 292 -11.38 23.95 -28.98
N THR A 293 -11.78 22.68 -28.96
CA THR A 293 -12.86 22.19 -28.05
C THR A 293 -12.38 21.11 -27.07
N PHE A 294 -12.28 21.34 -25.75
CA PHE A 294 -11.16 20.80 -24.97
C PHE A 294 -11.40 20.02 -23.62
N SER A 295 -10.67 18.91 -23.33
CA SER A 295 -10.42 18.24 -22.00
C SER A 295 -9.28 17.18 -22.01
N VAL A 296 -8.50 17.11 -20.92
CA VAL A 296 -7.16 16.48 -20.70
C VAL A 296 -7.19 15.04 -20.13
N PHE A 297 -6.21 14.18 -20.47
CA PHE A 297 -5.87 12.96 -19.70
C PHE A 297 -4.38 12.86 -19.34
N VAL A 298 -4.10 12.42 -18.13
CA VAL A 298 -2.74 12.33 -17.58
C VAL A 298 -2.54 10.91 -17.08
N SER A 299 -1.59 10.16 -17.64
CA SER A 299 -1.00 8.97 -17.01
C SER A 299 0.40 9.32 -16.43
N THR A 300 0.55 10.60 -16.10
CA THR A 300 1.54 11.30 -15.28
C THR A 300 1.33 11.25 -13.80
N THR A 301 2.15 10.56 -12.98
CA THR A 301 2.19 10.90 -11.55
C THR A 301 3.11 12.10 -11.26
N ASN A 302 4.06 12.42 -12.14
CA ASN A 302 5.02 13.52 -11.94
C ASN A 302 4.42 14.91 -12.27
N GLN A 303 4.17 15.71 -11.24
CA GLN A 303 3.62 17.08 -11.35
C GLN A 303 4.55 18.05 -12.11
N SER A 304 5.88 17.87 -12.02
CA SER A 304 6.85 18.68 -12.78
C SER A 304 6.79 18.38 -14.28
N SER A 305 6.65 17.10 -14.65
CA SER A 305 6.43 16.69 -16.03
C SER A 305 5.11 17.23 -16.58
N LEU A 306 4.06 17.27 -15.75
CA LEU A 306 2.78 17.86 -16.12
C LEU A 306 2.91 19.36 -16.41
N SER A 307 3.50 20.15 -15.51
CA SER A 307 3.67 21.59 -15.71
C SER A 307 4.58 21.93 -16.91
N GLN A 308 5.61 21.11 -17.17
CA GLN A 308 6.46 21.25 -18.36
C GLN A 308 5.68 20.92 -19.64
N ALA A 309 4.86 19.87 -19.63
CA ALA A 309 3.97 19.53 -20.73
C ALA A 309 2.99 20.69 -21.00
N GLU A 310 2.35 21.23 -19.96
CA GLU A 310 1.43 22.39 -20.06
C GLU A 310 2.12 23.61 -20.69
N THR A 311 3.30 23.98 -20.18
CA THR A 311 4.09 25.12 -20.70
C THR A 311 4.49 24.91 -22.17
N TRP A 312 4.91 23.70 -22.54
CA TRP A 312 5.30 23.37 -23.91
C TRP A 312 4.09 23.43 -24.87
N MET A 313 2.93 22.94 -24.45
CA MET A 313 1.69 23.01 -25.24
C MET A 313 1.24 24.46 -25.47
N GLU A 314 1.29 25.30 -24.44
CA GLU A 314 1.02 26.74 -24.56
C GLU A 314 1.97 27.40 -25.57
N THR A 315 3.23 26.99 -25.57
CA THR A 315 4.27 27.50 -26.48
C THR A 315 4.04 27.04 -27.93
N CYS A 316 3.63 25.79 -28.15
CA CYS A 316 3.51 25.21 -29.49
C CYS A 316 2.25 25.60 -30.24
N GLN A 317 1.21 26.11 -29.56
CA GLN A 317 -0.08 26.52 -30.15
C GLN A 317 -0.72 25.47 -31.09
N ALA A 318 -0.36 24.20 -30.95
CA ALA A 318 -0.75 23.16 -31.90
C ALA A 318 -1.93 22.30 -31.35
N PRO A 319 -2.78 21.76 -32.23
CA PRO A 319 -4.11 21.30 -31.82
C PRO A 319 -4.19 19.91 -31.19
N PHE A 320 -3.13 19.08 -31.17
CA PHE A 320 -3.18 17.77 -30.50
C PHE A 320 -1.80 17.13 -30.27
N PHE A 321 -1.53 16.62 -29.05
CA PHE A 321 -0.37 15.77 -28.73
C PHE A 321 -0.69 14.71 -27.65
N ILE A 322 -0.23 13.46 -27.83
CA ILE A 322 -0.10 12.49 -26.71
C ILE A 322 1.36 12.52 -26.29
N LEU A 323 1.71 12.96 -25.08
CA LEU A 323 3.09 13.16 -24.61
C LEU A 323 3.55 12.02 -23.68
N GLY A 324 4.12 10.93 -24.18
CA GLY A 324 4.70 9.94 -23.26
C GLY A 324 6.14 10.29 -22.89
N THR A 325 6.44 10.29 -21.59
CA THR A 325 7.82 10.30 -21.11
C THR A 325 8.34 8.88 -20.97
N ASN A 326 9.66 8.71 -20.95
CA ASN A 326 10.31 7.41 -20.72
C ASN A 326 10.09 6.83 -19.30
N ARG A 327 9.25 7.46 -18.48
CA ARG A 327 8.97 7.01 -17.11
C ARG A 327 7.48 6.87 -16.82
N ASP A 328 6.62 7.68 -17.44
CA ASP A 328 5.17 7.67 -17.29
C ASP A 328 4.52 8.34 -18.53
N CYS A 329 3.37 7.85 -19.01
CA CYS A 329 2.72 8.37 -20.22
C CYS A 329 1.82 9.60 -19.95
N VAL A 330 2.06 10.80 -20.50
CA VAL A 330 1.06 11.90 -20.47
C VAL A 330 0.21 11.82 -21.75
N ALA A 331 -1.11 12.06 -21.70
CA ALA A 331 -1.98 12.05 -22.89
C ALA A 331 -2.87 13.29 -22.96
N VAL A 332 -2.29 14.45 -23.31
CA VAL A 332 -3.06 15.70 -23.35
C VAL A 332 -3.82 15.84 -24.66
N THR A 333 -4.99 15.22 -24.71
CA THR A 333 -6.00 15.61 -25.68
C THR A 333 -6.78 16.79 -25.12
N TYR A 334 -7.49 17.42 -26.03
CA TYR A 334 -8.49 18.36 -25.68
C TYR A 334 -9.82 17.88 -26.28
N VAL A 335 -10.52 16.91 -25.68
CA VAL A 335 -11.86 16.47 -26.10
C VAL A 335 -12.64 15.95 -24.87
N PRO A 336 -13.93 16.27 -24.65
CA PRO A 336 -14.68 15.83 -23.46
C PRO A 336 -14.57 14.32 -23.20
N ARG A 337 -14.39 13.91 -21.93
CA ARG A 337 -14.21 12.48 -21.54
C ARG A 337 -15.21 11.54 -22.22
N LYS A 338 -16.48 11.94 -22.33
CA LYS A 338 -17.57 11.14 -22.89
C LYS A 338 -17.58 11.06 -24.42
N HIS A 339 -16.75 11.83 -25.11
CA HIS A 339 -16.69 11.84 -26.57
C HIS A 339 -16.10 10.51 -27.09
N PRO A 340 -16.60 9.96 -28.21
CA PRO A 340 -16.13 8.68 -28.74
C PRO A 340 -14.60 8.60 -28.94
N VAL A 341 -13.97 9.70 -29.38
CA VAL A 341 -12.51 9.80 -29.55
C VAL A 341 -11.76 9.68 -28.21
N SER A 342 -12.26 10.34 -27.15
CA SER A 342 -11.66 10.25 -25.82
C SER A 342 -11.85 8.87 -25.22
N GLN A 343 -13.04 8.28 -25.36
CA GLN A 343 -13.33 6.90 -24.91
C GLN A 343 -12.47 5.87 -25.66
N ALA A 344 -12.30 6.04 -26.97
CA ALA A 344 -11.43 5.23 -27.80
C ALA A 344 -9.95 5.33 -27.39
N LEU A 345 -9.46 6.54 -27.16
CA LEU A 345 -8.08 6.79 -26.71
C LEU A 345 -7.83 6.23 -25.31
N ILE A 346 -8.76 6.44 -24.37
CA ILE A 346 -8.69 5.86 -23.02
C ILE A 346 -8.60 4.34 -23.10
N LYS A 347 -9.46 3.71 -23.92
CA LYS A 347 -9.45 2.27 -24.13
C LYS A 347 -8.16 1.78 -24.80
N ALA A 348 -7.61 2.53 -25.76
CA ALA A 348 -6.34 2.22 -26.42
C ALA A 348 -5.14 2.30 -25.47
N LEU A 349 -5.11 3.31 -24.58
CA LEU A 349 -4.08 3.46 -23.56
C LEU A 349 -4.17 2.36 -22.48
N GLN A 350 -5.39 1.97 -22.10
CA GLN A 350 -5.62 0.84 -21.19
C GLN A 350 -5.23 -0.51 -21.81
N LEU A 351 -5.38 -0.68 -23.14
CA LEU A 351 -4.97 -1.88 -23.88
C LEU A 351 -3.44 -1.96 -24.12
N ALA A 352 -2.71 -0.86 -23.92
CA ALA A 352 -1.25 -0.80 -24.04
C ALA A 352 -0.52 -1.16 -22.73
N GLU A 353 -1.27 -1.46 -21.65
CA GLU A 353 -0.72 -2.16 -20.48
C GLU A 353 -0.41 -3.62 -20.88
N PRO A 354 0.72 -4.20 -20.44
CA PRO A 354 1.22 -5.45 -21.00
C PRO A 354 0.22 -6.60 -20.83
N ALA A 355 -0.09 -7.24 -21.96
CA ALA A 355 -0.88 -8.46 -22.01
C ALA A 355 -0.04 -9.67 -21.56
N GLU A 356 -0.10 -10.04 -20.29
CA GLU A 356 0.17 -11.41 -19.85
C GLU A 356 -0.93 -11.92 -18.89
N GLY A 357 -2.16 -11.96 -19.39
CA GLY A 357 -3.24 -12.73 -18.78
C GLY A 357 -3.18 -14.20 -19.20
N SER A 358 -3.13 -15.11 -18.22
CA SER A 358 -2.99 -16.55 -18.47
C SER A 358 -4.21 -17.14 -19.23
N PRO A 359 -4.08 -18.32 -19.86
CA PRO A 359 -5.17 -18.96 -20.61
C PRO A 359 -6.49 -19.14 -19.85
N ALA A 360 -6.46 -19.13 -18.50
CA ALA A 360 -7.65 -19.23 -17.66
C ALA A 360 -8.60 -18.03 -17.80
N GLU A 361 -8.08 -16.83 -18.09
CA GLU A 361 -8.91 -15.61 -18.24
C GLU A 361 -9.63 -15.54 -19.59
N LYS A 362 -9.14 -16.25 -20.62
CA LYS A 362 -9.80 -16.32 -21.93
C LYS A 362 -11.08 -17.16 -21.94
N ALA A 363 -11.32 -17.95 -20.88
CA ALA A 363 -12.52 -18.78 -20.76
C ALA A 363 -13.73 -18.03 -20.17
N GLY A 364 -13.52 -16.93 -19.44
CA GLY A 364 -14.58 -16.22 -18.71
C GLY A 364 -15.43 -15.24 -19.54
N LEU A 365 -15.02 -14.92 -20.78
CA LEU A 365 -15.68 -13.88 -21.60
C LEU A 365 -16.60 -14.41 -22.71
N ARG A 366 -16.92 -15.72 -22.72
CA ARG A 366 -17.99 -16.28 -23.56
C ARG A 366 -19.19 -16.64 -22.71
N GLY A 367 -19.97 -15.64 -22.34
CA GLY A 367 -21.27 -15.87 -21.70
C GLY A 367 -21.97 -14.57 -21.42
N GLU A 368 -22.82 -14.14 -22.36
CA GLU A 368 -24.17 -13.59 -22.17
C GLU A 368 -24.53 -12.61 -23.30
N GLU A 369 -24.92 -13.17 -24.44
CA GLU A 369 -25.96 -12.56 -25.27
C GLU A 369 -27.32 -13.01 -24.71
N LYS A 370 -28.11 -12.06 -24.23
CA LYS A 370 -29.57 -12.07 -24.35
C LYS A 370 -30.13 -10.67 -24.47
#